data_AF-A0A087T7L5-F1
#
_entry.id   AF-A0A087T7L5-F1
#
_cell.length_a   1.000
_cell.length_b   1.000
_cell.length_c   1.000
_cell.angle_alpha   90.00
_cell.angle_beta   90.00
_cell.angle_gamma   90.00
#
_symmetry.space_group_name_H-M   'P 1'
#
loop_
_entity.id
_entity.type
_entity.pdbx_description
1 polymer ?
#
loop_
_entity_poly.entity_id
_entity_poly.type
_entity_poly.pdbx_seq_one_letter_code
_entity_poly.pdbx_strand_id
1 'polypeptide(L)'
;MYNVKGELRYIVQDPPHLEQCYLEAACSIPSDVCRNYGYSRRGGSSGCETRHCHHTLLAWDPASPDTGTFFDLFEYSCCCNCHHAPAQTSRPQIIG
;
A
#
# COMPACT_ATOMS: atom_id res chain seq x y z
N MET A 1 -10.80 -10.71 -6.16
CA MET A 1 -9.77 -9.69 -5.92
C MET A 1 -8.60 -9.93 -6.87
N TYR A 2 -7.90 -8.88 -7.32
CA TYR A 2 -6.70 -9.06 -8.14
C TYR A 2 -5.48 -9.30 -7.27
N ASN A 3 -4.64 -10.28 -7.62
CA ASN A 3 -3.35 -10.50 -6.98
C ASN A 3 -2.31 -9.45 -7.47
N VAL A 4 -1.09 -9.48 -6.94
CA VAL A 4 0.01 -8.58 -7.35
C VAL A 4 0.42 -8.70 -8.83
N LYS A 5 -0.04 -9.75 -9.52
CA LYS A 5 0.20 -9.97 -10.95
C LYS A 5 -0.94 -9.46 -11.83
N GLY A 6 -2.01 -8.91 -11.24
CA GLY A 6 -3.20 -8.44 -11.96
C GLY A 6 -4.16 -9.57 -12.36
N GLU A 7 -4.02 -10.75 -11.78
CA GLU A 7 -4.87 -11.91 -12.08
C GLU A 7 -6.05 -11.97 -11.11
N LEU A 8 -7.26 -12.24 -11.62
CA LEU A 8 -8.45 -12.38 -10.78
C LEU A 8 -8.38 -13.67 -9.95
N ARG A 9 -8.57 -13.53 -8.65
CA ARG A 9 -8.61 -14.62 -7.67
C ARG A 9 -9.79 -14.49 -6.73
N TYR A 10 -10.35 -15.60 -6.28
CA TYR A 10 -11.31 -15.64 -5.17
C TYR A 10 -10.56 -15.95 -3.87
N ILE A 11 -10.73 -15.12 -2.84
CA ILE A 11 -10.18 -15.40 -1.50
C ILE A 11 -11.08 -16.44 -0.84
N VAL A 12 -10.49 -17.56 -0.42
CA VAL A 12 -11.24 -18.68 0.15
C VAL A 12 -11.39 -18.48 1.66
N GLN A 13 -12.61 -18.27 2.12
CA GLN A 13 -12.92 -18.08 3.56
C GLN A 13 -13.57 -19.32 4.19
N ASP A 14 -13.68 -20.43 3.46
CA ASP A 14 -14.56 -21.57 3.80
C ASP A 14 -13.86 -22.94 3.86
N PRO A 15 -12.83 -23.09 4.71
CA PRO A 15 -12.65 -24.33 5.45
C PRO A 15 -13.14 -24.15 6.88
N PRO A 16 -13.76 -25.18 7.50
CA PRO A 16 -14.12 -25.13 8.91
C PRO A 16 -12.89 -24.74 9.74
N HIS A 17 -13.04 -23.71 10.56
CA HIS A 17 -12.03 -23.14 11.46
C HIS A 17 -10.92 -22.26 10.83
N LEU A 18 -11.07 -21.81 9.57
CA LEU A 18 -10.12 -20.86 8.98
C LEU A 18 -10.81 -19.53 8.66
N GLU A 19 -10.50 -18.49 9.42
CA GLU A 19 -10.84 -17.10 9.09
C GLU A 19 -9.55 -16.42 8.62
N GLN A 20 -9.54 -15.92 7.37
CA GLN A 20 -8.40 -15.20 6.83
C GLN A 20 -8.64 -13.69 6.94
N CYS A 21 -7.98 -13.05 7.89
CA CYS A 21 -8.02 -11.61 8.08
C CYS A 21 -6.72 -10.95 7.63
N TYR A 22 -6.83 -9.78 7.02
CA TYR A 22 -5.69 -8.88 6.78
C TYR A 22 -5.98 -7.52 7.42
N LEU A 23 -4.94 -6.84 7.87
CA LEU A 23 -5.07 -5.48 8.39
C LEU A 23 -5.11 -4.50 7.23
N GLU A 24 -6.23 -3.79 7.10
CA GLU A 24 -6.34 -2.67 6.17
C GLU A 24 -6.24 -1.34 6.92
N ALA A 25 -5.25 -0.53 6.56
CA ALA A 25 -5.10 0.82 7.08
C ALA A 25 -4.59 1.75 5.98
N ALA A 26 -5.33 2.84 5.75
CA ALA A 26 -5.04 3.85 4.75
C ALA A 26 -5.06 5.25 5.37
N CYS A 27 -4.54 6.24 4.64
CA CYS A 27 -4.69 7.64 5.04
C CYS A 27 -6.16 8.07 4.97
N SER A 28 -6.66 8.68 6.06
CA SER A 28 -8.01 9.26 6.08
C SER A 28 -8.14 10.45 5.13
N ILE A 29 -7.05 11.22 4.95
CA ILE A 29 -6.97 12.33 3.99
C ILE A 29 -5.62 12.20 3.26
N PRO A 30 -5.58 11.54 2.09
CA PRO A 30 -4.36 11.41 1.30
C PRO A 30 -3.83 12.79 0.86
N SER A 31 -2.51 12.93 0.75
CA SER A 31 -1.80 14.14 0.32
C SER A 31 -1.94 15.35 1.24
N ASP A 32 -2.68 15.26 2.35
CA ASP A 32 -2.83 16.36 3.29
C ASP A 32 -1.53 16.60 4.10
N VAL A 33 -1.41 17.81 4.64
CA VAL A 33 -0.30 18.21 5.49
C VAL A 33 -0.33 17.43 6.79
N CYS A 34 0.79 16.81 7.13
CA CYS A 34 0.90 16.05 8.35
C CYS A 34 0.77 16.96 9.59
N ARG A 35 -0.04 16.53 10.57
CA ARG A 35 -0.39 17.31 11.78
C ARG A 35 0.79 17.96 12.50
N ASN A 36 1.94 17.29 12.58
CA ASN A 36 3.13 17.77 13.30
C ASN A 36 4.13 18.54 12.44
N TYR A 37 3.93 18.59 11.12
CA TYR A 37 4.81 19.33 10.21
C TYR A 37 4.34 20.77 9.99
N GLY A 38 3.02 21.02 10.14
CA GLY A 38 2.40 22.34 10.04
C GLY A 38 2.62 23.01 8.68
N TYR A 39 1.80 23.99 8.33
CA TYR A 39 1.98 24.77 7.09
C TYR A 39 3.25 25.66 7.07
N SER A 40 4.13 25.58 8.10
CA SER A 40 5.07 26.65 8.43
C SER A 40 6.56 26.26 8.49
N ARG A 41 6.96 25.03 8.13
CA ARG A 41 8.39 24.68 8.03
C ARG A 41 8.92 24.77 6.60
N ARG A 42 9.16 26.02 6.20
CA ARG A 42 10.21 26.50 5.29
C ARG A 42 10.72 25.50 4.23
N GLY A 43 10.02 25.45 3.09
CA GLY A 43 10.60 25.07 1.80
C GLY A 43 10.49 23.59 1.37
N GLY A 44 10.04 22.69 2.23
CA GLY A 44 9.79 21.29 1.88
C GLY A 44 8.29 20.98 1.80
N SER A 45 7.87 20.15 0.83
CA SER A 45 6.50 19.63 0.81
C SER A 45 6.40 18.41 1.73
N SER A 46 5.41 18.41 2.62
CA SER A 46 5.02 17.24 3.42
C SER A 46 3.64 16.74 3.00
N GLY A 47 3.44 15.43 2.91
CA GLY A 47 2.16 14.84 2.55
C GLY A 47 1.95 13.46 3.18
N CYS A 48 0.70 13.17 3.54
CA CYS A 48 0.25 11.84 3.96
C CYS A 48 0.16 10.90 2.75
N GLU A 49 0.84 9.76 2.80
CA GLU A 49 0.86 8.75 1.74
C GLU A 49 0.49 7.39 2.31
N THR A 50 -0.52 6.74 1.71
CA THR A 50 -0.87 5.36 2.02
C THR A 50 0.22 4.44 1.48
N ARG A 51 0.73 3.57 2.33
CA ARG A 51 1.66 2.50 1.93
C ARG A 51 0.90 1.20 1.80
N HIS A 52 1.38 0.39 0.86
CA HIS A 52 0.85 -0.92 0.61
C HIS A 52 1.80 -2.00 1.12
N CYS A 53 1.22 -3.07 1.62
CA CYS A 53 1.92 -4.27 2.05
C CYS A 53 1.38 -5.46 1.26
N HIS A 54 2.21 -6.49 1.17
CA HIS A 54 1.78 -7.76 0.61
C HIS A 54 1.32 -8.71 1.70
N HIS A 55 0.24 -9.42 1.44
CA HIS A 55 -0.26 -10.47 2.31
C HIS A 55 -0.57 -11.73 1.51
N THR A 56 -0.19 -12.87 2.06
CA THR A 56 -0.41 -14.18 1.43
C THR A 56 -1.74 -14.73 1.90
N LEU A 57 -2.64 -15.05 0.97
CA LEU A 57 -3.96 -15.60 1.27
C LEU A 57 -4.20 -16.87 0.47
N LEU A 58 -4.97 -17.79 1.06
CA LEU A 58 -5.55 -18.92 0.35
C LEU A 58 -6.58 -18.40 -0.67
N ALA A 59 -6.36 -18.76 -1.92
CA ALA A 59 -7.08 -18.27 -3.07
C ALA A 59 -7.47 -19.41 -4.01
N TRP A 60 -8.37 -19.11 -4.95
CA TRP A 60 -8.81 -20.00 -6.03
C TRP A 60 -8.89 -19.25 -7.36
N ASP A 61 -8.48 -19.90 -8.44
CA ASP A 61 -8.48 -19.35 -9.79
C ASP A 61 -9.76 -19.73 -10.55
N PRO A 62 -10.65 -18.78 -10.88
CA PRO A 62 -11.86 -19.06 -11.66
C PRO A 62 -11.58 -19.41 -13.12
N ALA A 63 -10.42 -19.02 -13.66
CA ALA A 63 -10.01 -19.34 -15.03
C ALA A 63 -9.39 -20.74 -15.13
N SER A 64 -8.97 -21.33 -14.00
CA SER A 64 -8.44 -22.70 -13.92
C SER A 64 -8.99 -23.41 -12.67
N PRO A 65 -10.26 -23.86 -12.72
CA PRO A 65 -10.94 -24.41 -11.54
C PRO A 65 -10.27 -25.71 -11.02
N ASP A 66 -9.65 -26.48 -11.92
CA ASP A 66 -9.05 -27.79 -11.62
C ASP A 66 -7.74 -27.70 -10.83
N THR A 67 -7.09 -26.53 -10.79
CA THR A 67 -5.87 -26.32 -9.99
C THR A 67 -6.12 -26.35 -8.48
N GLY A 68 -7.38 -26.29 -8.05
CA GLY A 68 -7.75 -26.26 -6.64
C GLY A 68 -7.36 -24.94 -5.96
N THR A 69 -7.26 -24.98 -4.63
CA THR A 69 -6.88 -23.80 -3.83
C THR A 69 -5.37 -23.72 -3.65
N PHE A 70 -4.83 -22.50 -3.62
CA PHE A 70 -3.41 -22.25 -3.48
C PHE A 70 -3.16 -20.92 -2.77
N PHE A 71 -1.96 -20.75 -2.22
CA PHE A 71 -1.56 -19.47 -1.64
C PHE A 71 -1.12 -18.50 -2.74
N ASP A 72 -1.68 -17.30 -2.72
CA ASP A 72 -1.31 -16.21 -3.63
C ASP A 72 -1.04 -14.93 -2.86
N LEU A 73 -0.37 -13.97 -3.51
CA LEU A 73 0.06 -12.72 -2.91
C LEU A 73 -0.85 -11.58 -3.36
N PHE A 74 -1.37 -10.84 -2.38
CA PHE A 74 -2.28 -9.72 -2.60
C PHE A 74 -1.70 -8.46 -1.98
N GLU A 75 -1.96 -7.31 -2.61
CA GLU A 75 -1.55 -6.00 -2.11
C GLU A 75 -2.72 -5.35 -1.37
N TYR A 76 -2.43 -4.79 -0.19
CA TYR A 76 -3.39 -4.08 0.66
C TYR A 76 -2.80 -2.80 1.22
N SER A 77 -3.65 -1.81 1.45
CA SER A 77 -3.27 -0.61 2.22
C SER A 77 -2.98 -1.02 3.66
N CYS A 78 -1.78 -0.77 4.17
CA CYS A 78 -1.37 -1.24 5.51
C CYS A 78 -0.95 -0.15 6.49
N CYS A 79 -0.64 1.05 6.02
CA CYS A 79 -0.42 2.20 6.89
C CYS A 79 -0.54 3.54 6.16
N CYS A 80 -0.69 4.61 6.93
CA CYS A 80 -0.52 5.98 6.46
C CYS A 80 0.81 6.53 6.99
N ASN A 81 1.69 6.95 6.09
CA ASN A 81 2.99 7.53 6.44
C ASN A 81 3.02 9.02 6.08
N CYS A 82 3.72 9.83 6.89
CA CYS A 82 4.06 11.19 6.50
C CYS A 82 5.37 11.20 5.73
N HIS A 83 5.35 11.62 4.47
CA HIS A 83 6.56 11.87 3.70
C HIS A 83 6.95 13.36 3.77
N HIS A 84 8.25 13.64 3.81
CA HIS A 84 8.79 15.00 3.74
C HIS A 84 9.89 15.06 2.68
N ALA A 85 9.66 15.82 1.61
CA ALA A 85 10.70 16.12 0.63
C ALA A 85 11.56 17.28 1.17
N PRO A 86 12.90 17.12 1.30
CA PRO A 86 13.75 18.24 1.63
C PRO A 86 13.66 19.32 0.56
N ALA A 87 13.68 20.60 0.97
CA ALA A 87 13.69 21.73 0.05
C ALA A 87 14.87 21.58 -0.93
N GLN A 88 14.60 21.56 -2.23
CA GLN A 88 15.66 21.63 -3.23
C GLN A 88 16.32 23.01 -3.14
N THR A 89 17.45 23.11 -2.44
CA THR A 89 18.35 24.26 -2.61
C THR A 89 18.99 24.13 -3.98
N SER A 90 18.51 24.89 -4.95
CA SER A 90 19.21 25.14 -6.21
C SER A 90 20.50 25.89 -5.92
N ARG A 91 21.54 25.16 -5.50
CA ARG A 91 22.91 25.67 -5.54
C ARG A 91 23.32 25.71 -7.02
N PRO A 92 23.62 26.88 -7.61
CA PRO A 92 24.24 26.90 -8.92
C PRO A 92 25.58 26.17 -8.82
N GLN A 93 25.72 25.07 -9.57
CA GLN A 93 27.01 24.42 -9.80
C GLN A 93 27.86 25.42 -10.60
N ILE A 94 28.76 26.14 -9.93
CA ILE A 94 29.84 26.86 -10.63
C ILE A 94 30.75 25.76 -11.15
N ILE A 95 30.65 25.47 -12.46
CA ILE A 95 31.59 24.64 -13.18
C ILE A 95 32.91 25.43 -13.22
N GLY A 96 33.90 24.95 -12.47
CA GLY A 96 35.29 25.36 -12.58
C GLY A 96 36.01 24.61 -13.68
#